data_AF-A0A9W6XS12-F1
#
_entry.id   AF-A0A9W6XS12-F1
#
_cell.length_a   1.000
_cell.length_b   1.000
_cell.length_c   1.000
_cell.angle_alpha   90.00
_cell.angle_beta   90.00
_cell.angle_gamma   90.00
#
_symmetry.space_group_name_H-M   'P 1'
#
loop_
_entity.id
_entity.type
_entity.pdbx_description
1 polymer ?
#
loop_
_entity_poly.entity_id
_entity_poly.type
_entity_poly.pdbx_seq_one_letter_code
_entity_poly.pdbx_strand_id
1 'polypeptide(L)'
;MGYCQRGRTPLAADPEEDEDNIEEEDLVGTTSEDEIRERLDLLLADAIKEGFPNEFVQELRAAVKPETNIWRTKLGADPSAKLEPLRVVLMNGSVPYRTKPQQYSAAKTKFLRSMASS
;
A
#
# COMPACT_ATOMS: atom_id res chain seq x y z
N MET A 1 -32.00 -20.18 -30.87
CA MET A 1 -31.68 -18.86 -31.45
C MET A 1 -32.35 -17.78 -30.63
N GLY A 2 -31.60 -16.81 -30.14
CA GLY A 2 -32.12 -15.73 -29.29
C GLY A 2 -31.00 -14.91 -28.69
N TYR A 3 -30.20 -14.24 -29.53
CA TYR A 3 -29.24 -13.26 -29.04
C TYR A 3 -30.02 -12.02 -28.58
N CYS A 4 -29.98 -11.73 -27.29
CA CYS A 4 -30.50 -10.49 -26.73
C CYS A 4 -29.63 -9.33 -27.22
N GLN A 5 -29.97 -8.76 -28.37
CA GLN A 5 -29.45 -7.49 -28.86
C GLN A 5 -30.13 -6.38 -28.04
N ARG A 6 -29.55 -6.03 -26.89
CA ARG A 6 -29.88 -4.76 -26.23
C ARG A 6 -28.89 -3.71 -26.70
N GLY A 7 -29.42 -2.71 -27.39
CA GLY A 7 -28.70 -1.56 -27.92
C GLY A 7 -27.82 -0.94 -26.83
N ARG A 8 -26.54 -0.81 -27.15
CA ARG A 8 -25.58 -0.05 -26.36
C ARG A 8 -25.85 1.42 -26.65
N THR A 9 -26.55 2.11 -25.76
CA THR A 9 -26.36 3.55 -25.64
C THR A 9 -24.88 3.77 -25.28
N PRO A 10 -24.17 4.72 -25.92
CA PRO A 10 -22.89 5.14 -25.38
C PRO A 10 -23.23 5.76 -24.04
N LEU A 11 -22.82 5.13 -22.95
CA LEU A 11 -22.73 5.82 -21.68
C LEU A 11 -21.67 6.90 -21.95
N ALA A 12 -22.13 8.13 -22.21
CA ALA A 12 -21.24 9.27 -22.24
C ALA A 12 -20.46 9.20 -20.93
N ALA A 13 -19.14 9.08 -21.04
CA ALA A 13 -18.29 9.18 -19.87
C ALA A 13 -18.52 10.59 -19.34
N ASP A 14 -19.27 10.72 -18.25
CA ASP A 14 -19.36 11.98 -17.53
C ASP A 14 -17.91 12.33 -17.12
N PRO A 15 -17.38 13.49 -17.56
CA PRO A 15 -15.98 13.83 -17.34
C PRO A 15 -15.70 14.34 -15.91
N GLU A 16 -16.68 14.36 -15.01
CA GLU A 16 -16.57 15.05 -13.71
C GLU A 16 -17.12 14.23 -12.53
N GLU A 17 -16.46 13.13 -12.14
CA GLU A 17 -16.50 12.61 -10.76
C GLU A 17 -15.22 11.77 -10.51
N ASP A 18 -14.07 12.43 -10.38
CA ASP A 18 -12.84 11.82 -9.84
C ASP A 18 -11.94 12.95 -9.25
N GLU A 19 -12.54 14.00 -8.66
CA GLU A 19 -11.81 14.94 -7.79
C GLU A 19 -11.96 14.47 -6.34
N ASP A 20 -11.41 13.29 -6.06
CA ASP A 20 -11.06 12.95 -4.70
C ASP A 20 -9.93 13.92 -4.30
N ASN A 21 -10.27 15.02 -3.62
CA ASN A 21 -9.31 15.98 -3.02
C ASN A 21 -8.59 15.32 -1.84
N ILE A 22 -7.96 14.18 -2.10
CA ILE A 22 -7.09 13.46 -1.20
C ILE A 22 -5.71 14.04 -1.43
N GLU A 23 -5.12 14.57 -0.37
CA GLU A 23 -3.75 15.07 -0.41
C GLU A 23 -2.82 13.91 -0.82
N GLU A 24 -1.99 14.13 -1.85
CA GLU A 24 -1.01 13.14 -2.29
C GLU A 24 0.07 12.97 -1.20
N GLU A 25 -0.14 12.04 -0.27
CA GLU A 25 0.87 11.67 0.72
C GLU A 25 1.89 10.69 0.10
N ASP A 26 3.19 11.00 0.23
CA ASP A 26 4.33 10.15 -0.20
C ASP A 26 4.53 8.94 0.75
N LEU A 27 3.50 8.10 0.85
CA LEU A 27 3.44 6.96 1.78
C LEU A 27 4.11 5.69 1.25
N VAL A 28 4.42 5.63 -0.05
CA VAL A 28 4.91 4.41 -0.71
C VAL A 28 6.39 4.55 -1.03
N GLY A 29 7.19 3.54 -0.68
CA GLY A 29 8.61 3.51 -1.02
C GLY A 29 9.46 2.79 0.00
N THR A 30 10.78 3.02 -0.11
CA THR A 30 11.77 2.41 0.77
C THR A 30 11.92 3.21 2.05
N THR A 31 11.82 2.53 3.19
CA THR A 31 12.15 3.11 4.48
C THR A 31 13.68 3.13 4.65
N SER A 32 14.25 4.28 5.00
CA SER A 32 15.66 4.41 5.38
C SER A 32 15.84 4.11 6.87
N GLU A 33 16.87 3.34 7.24
CA GLU A 33 17.17 3.10 8.66
C GLU A 33 17.49 4.38 9.42
N ASP A 34 18.10 5.38 8.77
CA ASP A 34 18.46 6.64 9.41
C ASP A 34 17.22 7.50 9.69
N GLU A 35 16.25 7.48 8.79
CA GLU A 35 14.95 8.14 8.96
C GLU A 35 14.16 7.51 10.12
N ILE A 36 14.18 6.18 10.24
CA ILE A 36 13.61 5.46 11.38
C ILE A 36 14.29 5.92 12.68
N ARG A 37 15.63 5.96 12.71
CA ARG A 37 16.38 6.36 13.92
C ARG A 37 16.04 7.77 14.37
N GLU A 38 15.95 8.70 13.42
CA GLU A 38 15.54 10.08 13.70
C GLU A 38 14.12 10.12 14.27
N ARG A 39 13.17 9.38 13.66
CA ARG A 39 11.78 9.36 14.13
C ARG A 39 11.64 8.71 15.51
N LEU A 40 12.42 7.67 15.80
CA LEU A 40 12.47 7.04 17.12
C LEU A 40 13.02 7.99 18.19
N ASP A 41 14.03 8.80 17.85
CA ASP A 41 14.56 9.80 18.78
C ASP A 41 13.52 10.91 19.08
N LEU A 42 12.70 11.30 18.10
CA LEU A 42 11.55 12.20 18.32
C LEU A 42 10.48 11.58 19.24
N LEU A 43 10.08 10.33 18.97
CA LEU A 43 9.11 9.62 19.80
C LEU A 43 9.60 9.45 21.25
N LEU A 44 10.90 9.23 21.45
CA LEU A 44 11.50 9.16 22.78
C LEU A 44 11.45 10.53 23.47
N ALA A 45 11.74 11.61 22.75
CA ALA A 45 11.66 12.97 23.29
C ALA A 45 10.23 13.34 23.71
N ASP A 46 9.24 12.96 22.89
CA ASP A 46 7.82 13.14 23.20
C ASP A 46 7.42 12.33 24.44
N ALA A 47 7.84 11.06 24.55
CA ALA A 47 7.56 10.25 25.73
C ALA A 47 8.12 10.86 27.02
N ILE A 48 9.35 11.40 26.98
CA ILE A 48 9.97 12.09 28.13
C ILE A 48 9.17 13.34 28.50
N LYS A 49 8.76 14.12 27.50
CA LYS A 49 7.96 15.34 27.70
C LYS A 49 6.61 15.03 28.35
N GLU A 50 5.97 13.93 27.96
CA GLU A 50 4.69 13.47 28.53
C GLU A 50 4.84 12.79 29.91
N GLY A 51 6.04 12.78 30.49
CA GLY A 51 6.27 12.34 31.88
C GLY A 51 6.80 10.92 32.04
N PHE A 52 7.39 10.34 30.99
CA PHE A 52 8.08 9.05 31.12
C PHE A 52 9.22 9.15 32.16
N PRO A 53 9.41 8.15 33.05
CA PRO A 53 10.42 8.25 34.11
C PRO A 53 11.84 8.33 33.55
N ASN A 54 12.58 9.38 33.93
CA ASN A 54 13.95 9.63 33.45
C ASN A 54 14.94 8.49 33.77
N GLU A 55 14.69 7.72 34.83
CA GLU A 55 15.51 6.58 35.23
C GLU A 55 15.51 5.45 34.18
N PHE A 56 14.41 5.26 33.46
CA PHE A 56 14.27 4.20 32.44
C PHE A 56 14.56 4.70 31.02
N VAL A 57 14.86 5.98 30.82
CA VAL A 57 15.06 6.56 29.47
C VAL A 57 16.23 5.91 28.73
N GLN A 58 17.32 5.60 29.43
CA GLN A 58 18.45 4.91 28.81
C GLN A 58 18.10 3.47 28.42
N GLU A 59 17.33 2.77 29.27
CA GLU A 59 16.88 1.42 29.00
C GLU A 59 15.91 1.38 27.81
N LEU A 60 14.97 2.31 27.76
CA LEU A 60 14.04 2.47 26.63
C LEU A 60 14.81 2.76 25.33
N ARG A 61 15.79 3.67 25.36
CA ARG A 61 16.64 3.96 24.19
C ARG A 61 17.43 2.73 23.74
N ALA A 62 17.98 1.97 24.69
CA ALA A 62 18.74 0.76 24.40
C ALA A 62 17.88 -0.37 23.82
N ALA A 63 16.61 -0.45 24.22
CA ALA A 63 15.65 -1.41 23.67
C ALA A 63 15.18 -1.04 22.25
N VAL A 64 14.97 0.25 21.98
CA VAL A 64 14.30 0.70 20.75
C VAL A 64 15.28 0.94 19.59
N LYS A 65 16.48 1.48 19.85
CA LYS A 65 17.46 1.82 18.78
C LYS A 65 17.96 0.63 17.94
N PRO A 66 18.14 -0.58 18.48
CA PRO A 66 18.57 -1.74 17.68
C PRO A 66 17.49 -2.28 16.74
N GLU A 67 16.21 -2.10 17.08
CA GLU A 67 15.08 -2.74 16.40
C GLU A 67 14.60 -1.93 15.18
N THR A 68 15.50 -1.41 14.35
CA THR A 68 15.15 -0.58 13.18
C THR A 68 14.39 -1.36 12.11
N ASN A 69 14.61 -2.67 12.02
CA ASN A 69 13.95 -3.57 11.07
C ASN A 69 12.44 -3.79 11.33
N ILE A 70 11.94 -3.43 12.52
CA ILE A 70 10.53 -3.58 12.89
C ILE A 70 9.70 -2.38 12.38
N TRP A 71 10.31 -1.20 12.29
CA TRP A 71 9.61 0.05 11.97
C TRP A 71 9.60 0.33 10.48
N ARG A 72 8.54 1.02 10.01
CA ARG A 72 8.41 1.52 8.64
C ARG A 72 7.99 2.98 8.69
N THR A 73 8.63 3.82 7.89
CA THR A 73 8.15 5.18 7.62
C THR A 73 7.39 5.24 6.30
N LYS A 74 7.72 4.33 5.36
CA LYS A 74 7.04 4.14 4.07
C LYS A 74 6.60 2.69 3.88
N LEU A 75 5.50 2.51 3.15
CA LEU A 75 4.89 1.22 2.83
C LEU A 75 5.48 0.62 1.55
N GLY A 76 5.56 -0.72 1.50
CA GLY A 76 5.65 -1.46 0.23
C GLY A 76 7.03 -1.95 -0.21
N ALA A 77 8.11 -1.55 0.46
CA ALA A 77 9.47 -2.01 0.13
C ALA A 77 9.95 -3.25 0.91
N ASP A 78 9.06 -3.90 1.67
CA ASP A 78 9.43 -5.05 2.47
C ASP A 78 9.74 -6.27 1.60
N PRO A 79 10.81 -7.03 1.92
CA PRO A 79 11.06 -8.28 1.25
C PRO A 79 9.90 -9.25 1.50
N SER A 80 9.60 -10.08 0.51
CA SER A 80 8.65 -11.17 0.69
C SER A 80 9.03 -12.03 1.89
N ALA A 81 8.03 -12.46 2.66
CA ALA A 81 8.24 -13.35 3.79
C ALA A 81 8.98 -14.62 3.34
N LYS A 82 9.86 -15.14 4.20
CA LYS A 82 10.60 -16.39 3.97
C LYS A 82 9.71 -17.61 4.20
N LEU A 83 8.59 -17.67 3.48
CA LEU A 83 7.60 -18.73 3.52
C LEU A 83 7.59 -19.43 2.16
N GLU A 84 7.20 -20.70 2.18
CA GLU A 84 6.90 -21.40 0.94
C GLU A 84 5.85 -20.62 0.14
N PRO A 85 6.04 -20.39 -1.17
CA PRO A 85 5.08 -19.67 -1.98
C PRO A 85 3.69 -20.30 -1.89
N LEU A 86 2.66 -19.44 -1.85
CA LEU A 86 1.28 -19.89 -1.85
C LEU A 86 0.99 -20.75 -3.10
N ARG A 87 0.61 -22.01 -2.88
CA ARG A 87 0.20 -22.92 -3.94
C ARG A 87 -1.32 -22.89 -4.11
N VAL A 88 -1.79 -22.32 -5.21
CA VAL A 88 -3.20 -22.37 -5.59
C VAL A 88 -3.48 -23.70 -6.30
N VAL A 89 -4.38 -24.51 -5.74
CA VAL A 89 -4.83 -25.77 -6.36
C VAL A 89 -6.24 -25.57 -6.92
N LEU A 90 -6.41 -25.83 -8.22
CA LEU A 90 -7.71 -25.76 -8.85
C LEU A 90 -8.54 -27.01 -8.51
N MET A 91 -9.84 -26.84 -8.32
CA MET A 91 -10.75 -27.96 -8.12
C MET A 91 -10.79 -28.85 -9.37
N ASN A 92 -10.96 -30.16 -9.17
CA ASN A 92 -11.04 -31.10 -10.29
C ASN A 92 -12.19 -30.72 -11.25
N GLY A 93 -11.91 -30.72 -12.55
CA GLY A 93 -12.86 -30.29 -13.59
C GLY A 93 -12.95 -28.78 -13.80
N SER A 94 -12.11 -27.96 -13.15
CA SER A 94 -12.04 -26.52 -13.43
C SER A 94 -11.60 -26.24 -14.86
N VAL A 95 -12.22 -25.25 -15.50
CA VAL A 95 -11.87 -24.79 -16.85
C VAL A 95 -11.45 -23.32 -16.78
N PRO A 96 -10.31 -22.92 -17.36
CA PRO A 96 -9.89 -21.52 -17.38
C PRO A 96 -10.91 -20.69 -18.16
N TYR A 97 -11.29 -19.55 -17.59
CA TYR A 97 -12.22 -18.61 -18.22
C TYR A 97 -11.53 -17.27 -18.46
N ARG A 98 -11.64 -16.75 -19.69
CA ARG A 98 -11.10 -15.44 -20.06
C ARG A 98 -12.23 -14.42 -20.08
N THR A 99 -12.21 -13.49 -19.15
CA THR A 99 -13.11 -12.34 -19.11
C THR A 99 -12.71 -11.29 -20.16
N LYS A 100 -13.68 -10.47 -20.58
CA LYS A 100 -13.40 -9.28 -21.39
C LYS A 100 -12.71 -8.22 -20.51
N PRO A 101 -11.73 -7.46 -21.03
CA PRO A 101 -11.07 -6.41 -20.26
C PRO A 101 -12.09 -5.32 -19.89
N GLN A 102 -11.99 -4.82 -18.66
CA GLN A 102 -12.78 -3.68 -18.19
C GLN A 102 -12.32 -2.41 -18.93
N GLN A 103 -13.27 -1.55 -19.32
CA GLN A 103 -12.95 -0.23 -19.86
C GLN A 103 -12.73 0.73 -18.68
N TYR A 104 -11.62 1.46 -18.69
CA TYR A 104 -11.29 2.49 -17.71
C TYR A 104 -11.23 3.85 -18.40
N SER A 105 -11.50 4.94 -17.66
CA SER A 105 -11.27 6.31 -18.14
C SER A 105 -9.77 6.53 -18.41
N ALA A 106 -9.44 7.59 -19.15
CA ALA A 106 -8.04 7.94 -19.43
C ALA A 106 -7.25 8.21 -18.13
N ALA A 107 -7.86 8.93 -17.18
CA ALA A 107 -7.29 9.21 -15.86
C ALA A 107 -6.99 7.92 -15.09
N LYS A 108 -7.98 7.02 -14.98
CA LYS A 108 -7.82 5.72 -14.30
C LYS A 108 -6.80 4.82 -14.99
N THR A 109 -6.73 4.85 -16.31
CA THR A 109 -5.70 4.10 -17.07
C THR A 109 -4.31 4.63 -16.78
N LYS A 110 -4.13 5.95 -16.73
CA LYS A 110 -2.85 6.60 -16.39
C LYS A 110 -2.41 6.22 -14.98
N PHE A 111 -3.32 6.31 -14.01
CA PHE A 111 -3.07 5.93 -12.62
C PHE A 111 -2.71 4.45 -12.46
N LEU A 112 -3.52 3.54 -13.01
CA LEU A 112 -3.25 2.10 -12.92
C LEU A 112 -1.92 1.73 -13.58
N ARG A 113 -1.55 2.43 -14.67
CA ARG A 113 -0.25 2.23 -15.33
C ARG A 113 0.91 2.71 -14.46
N SER A 114 0.80 3.88 -13.81
CA SER A 114 1.85 4.35 -12.90
C SER A 114 2.01 3.44 -11.69
N MET A 115 0.90 2.96 -11.13
CA MET A 115 0.93 2.02 -10.00
C MET A 115 1.54 0.67 -10.36
N ALA A 116 1.17 0.08 -11.51
CA ALA A 116 1.66 -1.25 -11.90
C ALA A 116 3.12 -1.27 -12.43
N SER A 117 3.70 -0.09 -12.70
CA SER A 117 5.08 0.05 -13.18
C SER A 117 6.07 0.46 -12.07
N SER A 118 5.56 0.72 -10.86
CA SER A 118 6.34 0.99 -9.65
C SER A 118 6.68 -0.32 -8.93
#